data_AF-A0A3M8F8I4-F1
#
_entry.id   AF-A0A3M8F8I4-F1
#
_cell.length_a   1.000
_cell.length_b   1.000
_cell.length_c   1.000
_cell.angle_alpha   90.00
_cell.angle_beta   90.00
_cell.angle_gamma   90.00
#
_symmetry.space_group_name_H-M   'P 1'
#
loop_
_entity.id
_entity.type
_entity.pdbx_description
1 polymer ?
#
loop_
_entity_poly.entity_id
_entity_poly.type
_entity_poly.pdbx_seq_one_letter_code
_entity_poly.pdbx_strand_id
1 'polypeptide(L)'
;MGHGNKPMAPLDPKKAPNPAPTGKAENAASVEECEEGTVSPPTGSPVQPLSDAGPLPPLGAFPLPDRLQEERLPPLRPGELLLLHTDGAEDARDAARRFFPLARTLETAVSSGAVHTPEELVDRVEAALLRHTGGRLADDVALLAIRRGAARVPSGRTAPESTGGTVAPPAAAG
;
A
#
# COMPACT_ATOMS: atom_id res chain seq x y z
N MET A 1 2.83 12.82 55.08
CA MET A 1 1.53 12.60 54.41
C MET A 1 1.81 11.85 53.11
N GLY A 2 1.87 10.52 53.00
CA GLY A 2 0.92 9.53 53.52
C GLY A 2 -0.18 9.18 52.51
N HIS A 3 0.13 9.02 51.21
CA HIS A 3 -0.85 8.56 50.21
C HIS A 3 -0.66 7.06 49.97
N GLY A 4 -1.56 6.27 50.55
CA GLY A 4 -1.54 4.82 50.57
C GLY A 4 -1.82 4.20 49.19
N ASN A 5 -0.96 3.25 48.82
CA ASN A 5 -1.14 2.38 47.67
C ASN A 5 -2.17 1.30 48.06
N LYS A 6 -3.27 1.19 47.29
CA LYS A 6 -4.36 0.24 47.57
C LYS A 6 -4.10 -1.06 46.77
N PRO A 7 -3.99 -2.24 47.41
CA PRO A 7 -3.79 -3.48 46.66
C PRO A 7 -5.08 -3.93 45.97
N MET A 8 -4.95 -4.35 44.71
CA MET A 8 -6.00 -4.96 43.89
C MET A 8 -6.22 -6.41 44.34
N ALA A 9 -7.47 -6.83 44.49
CA ALA A 9 -7.85 -8.17 44.92
C ALA A 9 -7.51 -9.25 43.87
N PRO A 10 -7.28 -10.51 44.28
CA PRO A 10 -6.99 -11.61 43.36
C PRO A 10 -8.24 -12.05 42.58
N LEU A 11 -8.04 -12.39 41.30
CA LEU A 11 -9.07 -12.96 40.42
C LEU A 11 -9.17 -14.49 40.64
N ASP A 12 -10.39 -14.97 40.86
CA ASP A 12 -10.74 -16.40 41.00
C ASP A 12 -10.48 -17.21 39.71
N PRO A 13 -9.78 -18.37 39.77
CA PRO A 13 -9.45 -19.15 38.60
C PRO A 13 -10.36 -20.38 38.47
N LYS A 14 -11.62 -20.27 38.01
CA LYS A 14 -12.42 -21.43 37.58
C LYS A 14 -13.49 -21.10 36.53
N LYS A 15 -13.16 -21.28 35.24
CA LYS A 15 -14.10 -21.81 34.23
C LYS A 15 -13.34 -22.27 32.96
N ALA A 16 -13.20 -23.59 32.81
CA ALA A 16 -12.79 -24.23 31.56
C ALA A 16 -14.05 -24.82 30.86
N PRO A 17 -13.98 -25.27 29.60
CA PRO A 17 -14.75 -24.74 28.47
C PRO A 17 -15.98 -25.58 28.11
N ASN A 18 -16.94 -24.99 27.39
CA ASN A 18 -18.06 -25.72 26.79
C ASN A 18 -17.66 -26.25 25.40
N PRO A 19 -18.04 -27.48 25.00
CA PRO A 19 -17.53 -28.13 23.80
C PRO A 19 -18.13 -27.56 22.50
N ALA A 20 -17.35 -27.70 21.42
CA ALA A 20 -17.71 -27.32 20.08
C ALA A 20 -18.90 -28.15 19.54
N PRO A 21 -19.83 -27.53 18.78
CA PRO A 21 -20.83 -28.29 18.04
C PRO A 21 -20.21 -28.95 16.81
N THR A 22 -20.29 -30.27 16.76
CA THR A 22 -20.07 -31.11 15.58
C THR A 22 -21.19 -30.89 14.57
N GLY A 23 -20.86 -30.25 13.44
CA GLY A 23 -21.73 -30.17 12.27
C GLY A 23 -20.94 -30.57 11.03
N LYS A 24 -21.22 -31.77 10.50
CA LYS A 24 -20.84 -32.14 9.14
C LYS A 24 -21.74 -31.39 8.16
N ALA A 25 -21.14 -30.62 7.27
CA ALA A 25 -21.77 -30.17 6.04
C ALA A 25 -20.83 -30.54 4.90
N GLU A 26 -21.18 -31.65 4.27
CA GLU A 26 -20.64 -32.17 3.04
C GLU A 26 -21.35 -31.44 1.88
N ASN A 27 -20.61 -30.59 1.18
CA ASN A 27 -20.89 -30.30 -0.22
C ASN A 27 -19.60 -29.89 -0.93
N ALA A 28 -19.21 -30.72 -1.90
CA ALA A 28 -18.04 -30.52 -2.74
C ALA A 28 -18.33 -29.41 -3.75
N ALA A 29 -17.55 -28.34 -3.69
CA ALA A 29 -17.33 -27.45 -4.82
C ALA A 29 -15.85 -27.55 -5.17
N SER A 30 -15.56 -28.03 -6.39
CA SER A 30 -14.22 -28.14 -6.94
C SER A 30 -13.52 -26.78 -6.86
N VAL A 31 -12.50 -26.70 -6.00
CA VAL A 31 -11.52 -25.62 -6.03
C VAL A 31 -10.57 -26.00 -7.15
N GLU A 32 -10.68 -25.34 -8.30
CA GLU A 32 -9.55 -25.34 -9.23
C GLU A 32 -8.45 -24.51 -8.57
N GLU A 33 -7.42 -25.22 -8.12
CA GLU A 33 -6.18 -24.66 -7.62
C GLU A 33 -5.48 -23.99 -8.82
N CYS A 34 -5.79 -22.71 -9.05
CA CYS A 34 -5.00 -21.91 -9.96
C CYS A 34 -3.63 -21.73 -9.31
N GLU A 35 -2.61 -22.36 -9.89
CA GLU A 35 -1.22 -22.25 -9.46
C GLU A 35 -0.87 -20.78 -9.23
N GLU A 36 -0.67 -20.43 -7.95
CA GLU A 36 -0.08 -19.17 -7.55
C GLU A 36 1.37 -19.23 -8.00
N GLY A 37 1.59 -18.82 -9.26
CA GLY A 37 2.90 -18.80 -9.88
C GLY A 37 3.84 -18.06 -8.94
N THR A 38 4.78 -18.80 -8.35
CA THR A 38 5.79 -18.28 -7.46
C THR A 38 6.58 -17.24 -8.24
N VAL A 39 6.20 -15.97 -8.10
CA VAL A 39 7.01 -14.87 -8.61
C VAL A 39 8.27 -14.88 -7.76
N SER A 40 9.34 -15.44 -8.33
CA SER A 40 10.67 -15.35 -7.72
C SER A 40 10.90 -13.89 -7.31
N PRO A 41 11.30 -13.63 -6.05
CA PRO A 41 11.55 -12.27 -5.62
C PRO A 41 12.59 -11.65 -6.56
N PRO A 42 12.42 -10.39 -6.98
CA PRO A 42 13.38 -9.74 -7.85
C PRO A 42 14.76 -9.79 -7.19
N THR A 43 15.76 -10.32 -7.89
CA THR A 43 17.14 -10.50 -7.40
C THR A 43 17.93 -9.18 -7.28
N GLY A 44 17.24 -8.05 -7.18
CA GLY A 44 17.79 -6.69 -7.18
C GLY A 44 17.43 -5.89 -5.92
N SER A 45 17.88 -4.63 -5.85
CA SER A 45 17.44 -3.74 -4.77
C SER A 45 15.91 -3.64 -4.78
N PRO A 46 15.24 -3.67 -3.62
CA PRO A 46 13.79 -3.51 -3.55
C PRO A 46 13.34 -2.08 -3.90
N VAL A 47 14.28 -1.16 -4.11
CA VAL A 47 14.04 0.22 -4.51
C VAL A 47 14.87 0.51 -5.77
N GLN A 48 14.21 1.07 -6.79
CA GLN A 48 14.86 1.45 -8.04
C GLN A 48 14.34 2.83 -8.49
N PRO A 49 15.22 3.71 -9.03
CA PRO A 49 14.78 4.90 -9.75
C PRO A 49 13.85 4.51 -10.91
N LEU A 50 12.85 5.34 -11.17
CA LEU A 50 11.90 5.09 -12.25
C LEU A 50 12.46 5.51 -13.63
N SER A 51 13.38 6.47 -13.64
CA SER A 51 14.07 7.01 -14.81
C SER A 51 15.49 7.38 -14.43
N ASP A 52 16.42 7.24 -15.39
CA ASP A 52 17.80 7.71 -15.30
C ASP A 52 17.99 9.04 -16.05
N ALA A 53 16.91 9.65 -16.53
CA ALA A 53 16.96 10.90 -17.28
C ALA A 53 17.40 12.06 -16.37
N GLY A 54 18.33 12.88 -16.87
CA GLY A 54 18.74 14.10 -16.19
C GLY A 54 17.61 15.15 -16.18
N PRO A 55 17.60 16.06 -15.19
CA PRO A 55 16.60 17.11 -15.15
C PRO A 55 16.70 18.01 -16.37
N LEU A 56 15.55 18.35 -16.96
CA LEU A 56 15.43 19.40 -17.96
C LEU A 56 15.40 20.78 -17.27
N PRO A 57 15.67 21.88 -18.01
CA PRO A 57 15.51 23.21 -17.46
C PRO A 57 14.12 23.43 -16.84
N PRO A 58 14.00 24.26 -15.79
CA PRO A 58 12.72 24.52 -15.15
C PRO A 58 11.65 24.98 -16.15
N LEU A 59 10.43 24.49 -15.95
CA LEU A 59 9.29 24.88 -16.77
C LEU A 59 9.13 26.40 -16.76
N GLY A 60 9.04 27.01 -17.95
CA GLY A 60 8.89 28.46 -18.12
C GLY A 60 10.19 29.27 -18.15
N ALA A 61 11.36 28.65 -17.89
CA ALA A 61 12.65 29.35 -18.02
C ALA A 61 13.06 29.59 -19.49
N PHE A 62 12.59 28.73 -20.39
CA PHE A 62 12.84 28.78 -21.83
C PHE A 62 11.56 28.41 -22.60
N PRO A 63 11.42 28.84 -23.87
CA PRO A 63 10.35 28.35 -24.73
C PRO A 63 10.40 26.81 -24.81
N LEU A 64 9.23 26.16 -24.67
CA LEU A 64 9.14 24.72 -24.88
C LEU A 64 9.48 24.40 -26.33
N PRO A 65 10.20 23.30 -26.61
CA PRO A 65 10.41 22.85 -27.98
C PRO A 65 9.07 22.46 -28.62
N ASP A 66 8.98 22.57 -29.94
CA ASP A 66 7.78 22.19 -30.72
C ASP A 66 7.37 20.71 -30.49
N ARG A 67 8.31 19.88 -30.03
CA ARG A 67 8.09 18.50 -29.60
C ARG A 67 8.84 18.21 -28.32
N LEU A 68 8.12 17.67 -27.34
CA LEU A 68 8.70 17.07 -26.14
C LEU A 68 8.99 15.59 -26.41
N GLN A 69 10.17 15.13 -26.00
CA GLN A 69 10.45 13.70 -25.99
C GLN A 69 9.75 13.07 -24.80
N GLU A 70 8.80 12.17 -25.08
CA GLU A 70 8.15 11.38 -24.05
C GLU A 70 9.06 10.22 -23.63
N GLU A 71 9.32 10.11 -22.33
CA GLU A 71 9.96 8.92 -21.77
C GLU A 71 8.89 7.89 -21.39
N ARG A 72 9.03 6.67 -21.91
CA ARG A 72 8.14 5.57 -21.56
C ARG A 72 8.64 4.88 -20.29
N LEU A 73 8.01 5.20 -19.17
CA LEU A 73 8.30 4.58 -17.88
C LEU A 73 7.69 3.18 -17.78
N PRO A 74 8.31 2.26 -17.03
CA PRO A 74 7.73 0.94 -16.78
C PRO A 74 6.40 1.06 -16.00
N PRO A 75 5.45 0.14 -16.22
CA PRO A 75 4.17 0.18 -15.52
C PRO A 75 4.34 -0.16 -14.04
N LEU A 76 3.67 0.59 -13.16
CA LEU A 76 3.54 0.23 -11.74
C LEU A 76 2.72 -1.06 -11.61
N ARG A 77 3.29 -2.13 -11.08
CA ARG A 77 2.64 -3.45 -10.94
C ARG A 77 1.75 -3.50 -9.71
N PRO A 78 0.75 -4.40 -9.64
CA PRO A 78 -0.09 -4.52 -8.46
C PRO A 78 0.76 -4.84 -7.23
N GLY A 79 0.50 -4.13 -6.13
CA GLY A 79 1.25 -4.24 -4.88
C GLY A 79 2.45 -3.31 -4.78
N GLU A 80 2.99 -2.80 -5.90
CA GLU A 80 4.14 -1.90 -5.90
C GLU A 80 3.79 -0.49 -5.41
N LEU A 81 4.81 0.16 -4.84
CA LEU A 81 4.80 1.54 -4.35
C LEU A 81 5.66 2.41 -5.26
N LEU A 82 5.13 3.57 -5.64
CA LEU A 82 5.85 4.66 -6.26
C LEU A 82 5.94 5.82 -5.27
N LEU A 83 7.16 6.28 -4.96
CA LEU A 83 7.40 7.50 -4.22
C LEU A 83 7.89 8.58 -5.18
N LEU A 84 7.21 9.72 -5.19
CA LEU A 84 7.65 10.95 -5.85
C LEU A 84 8.06 11.96 -4.78
N HIS A 85 9.13 12.70 -5.03
CA HIS A 85 9.64 13.70 -4.09
C HIS A 85 10.17 14.93 -4.81
N THR A 86 10.25 16.05 -4.09
CA THR A 86 11.08 17.19 -4.49
C THR A 86 12.56 16.93 -4.16
N ASP A 87 13.44 17.68 -4.79
CA ASP A 87 14.90 17.66 -4.54
C ASP A 87 15.26 18.04 -3.10
N GLY A 88 14.48 18.92 -2.46
CA GLY A 88 14.66 19.28 -1.04
C GLY A 88 14.72 18.08 -0.07
N ALA A 89 14.14 16.92 -0.43
CA ALA A 89 14.28 15.69 0.35
C ALA A 89 15.69 15.09 0.29
N GLU A 90 16.30 15.04 -0.90
CA GLU A 90 17.66 14.52 -1.10
C GLU A 90 18.72 15.55 -0.69
N ASP A 91 18.43 16.83 -0.92
CA ASP A 91 19.29 17.95 -0.58
C ASP A 91 19.27 18.32 0.91
N ALA A 92 18.37 17.73 1.70
CA ALA A 92 18.33 17.89 3.15
C ALA A 92 19.66 17.47 3.80
N ARG A 93 20.17 18.27 4.74
CA ARG A 93 21.49 18.05 5.35
C ARG A 93 21.45 17.97 6.87
N ASP A 94 22.32 17.12 7.42
CA ASP A 94 22.59 17.11 8.85
C ASP A 94 23.55 18.26 9.27
N ALA A 95 23.84 18.35 10.57
CA ALA A 95 24.77 19.34 11.11
C ALA A 95 26.21 19.23 10.55
N ALA A 96 26.59 18.06 10.04
CA ALA A 96 27.87 17.83 9.36
C ALA A 96 27.80 18.10 7.85
N ARG A 97 26.69 18.68 7.37
CA ARG A 97 26.38 18.99 5.96
C ARG A 97 26.26 17.77 5.05
N ARG A 98 26.06 16.58 5.60
CA ARG A 98 25.85 15.34 4.84
C ARG A 98 24.42 15.26 4.37
N PHE A 99 24.24 14.93 3.09
CA PHE A 99 22.93 14.73 2.47
C PHE A 99 22.14 13.61 3.13
N PHE A 100 20.82 13.70 3.04
CA PHE A 100 19.91 12.68 3.52
C PHE A 100 19.99 11.45 2.63
N PRO A 101 20.24 10.25 3.18
CA PRO A 101 20.38 9.04 2.38
C PRO A 101 18.99 8.46 2.04
N LEU A 102 18.25 9.13 1.14
CA LEU A 102 16.87 8.77 0.78
C LEU A 102 16.75 7.32 0.29
N ALA A 103 17.52 6.92 -0.72
CA ALA A 103 17.50 5.56 -1.27
C ALA A 103 17.71 4.49 -0.20
N ARG A 104 18.72 4.64 0.65
CA ARG A 104 19.00 3.71 1.77
C ARG A 104 17.86 3.68 2.80
N THR A 105 17.24 4.83 3.05
CA THR A 105 16.09 4.92 3.96
C THR A 105 14.89 4.15 3.41
N LEU A 106 14.62 4.28 2.11
CA LEU A 106 13.56 3.55 1.42
C LEU A 106 13.84 2.04 1.44
N GLU A 107 15.06 1.62 1.08
CA GLU A 107 15.47 0.21 1.12
C GLU A 107 15.27 -0.40 2.51
N THR A 108 15.68 0.32 3.55
CA THR A 108 15.51 -0.12 4.94
C THR A 108 14.02 -0.21 5.31
N ALA A 109 13.21 0.76 4.89
CA ALA A 109 11.78 0.79 5.17
C ALA A 109 11.07 -0.41 4.55
N VAL A 110 11.28 -0.68 3.26
CA VAL A 110 10.61 -1.78 2.54
C VAL A 110 11.17 -3.15 2.92
N SER A 111 12.47 -3.29 3.16
CA SER A 111 13.08 -4.59 3.51
C SER A 111 12.73 -5.06 4.92
N SER A 112 12.42 -4.13 5.83
CA SER A 112 12.00 -4.47 7.19
C SER A 112 10.58 -5.07 7.25
N GLY A 113 9.84 -5.05 6.14
CA GLY A 113 8.44 -5.44 6.09
C GLY A 113 7.52 -4.52 6.91
N ALA A 114 8.00 -3.35 7.35
CA ALA A 114 7.26 -2.43 8.21
C ALA A 114 6.42 -1.40 7.45
N VAL A 115 6.32 -1.52 6.13
CA VAL A 115 5.54 -0.64 5.25
C VAL A 115 4.53 -1.48 4.48
N HIS A 116 3.26 -1.24 4.73
CA HIS A 116 2.12 -1.90 4.11
C HIS A 116 1.23 -0.91 3.35
N THR A 117 1.28 0.38 3.73
CA THR A 117 0.52 1.45 3.09
C THR A 117 1.41 2.60 2.59
N PRO A 118 0.94 3.40 1.61
CA PRO A 118 1.62 4.63 1.20
C PRO A 118 1.90 5.60 2.34
N GLU A 119 0.94 5.75 3.27
CA GLU A 119 1.02 6.66 4.40
C GLU A 119 2.15 6.26 5.35
N GLU A 120 2.28 4.97 5.67
CA GLU A 120 3.37 4.45 6.50
C GLU A 120 4.75 4.71 5.88
N LEU A 121 4.86 4.67 4.54
CA LEU A 121 6.10 5.02 3.85
C LEU A 121 6.42 6.51 4.03
N VAL A 122 5.45 7.39 3.81
CA VAL A 122 5.61 8.84 3.95
C VAL A 122 6.00 9.18 5.38
N ASP A 123 5.25 8.71 6.38
CA ASP A 123 5.51 8.96 7.81
C ASP A 123 6.94 8.53 8.19
N ARG A 124 7.39 7.38 7.67
CA ARG A 124 8.72 6.85 7.98
C ARG A 124 9.84 7.68 7.35
N VAL A 125 9.66 8.12 6.11
CA VAL A 125 10.62 8.98 5.41
C VAL A 125 10.65 10.37 6.05
N GLU A 126 9.51 10.97 6.35
CA GLU A 126 9.40 12.26 7.05
C GLU A 126 10.09 12.20 8.42
N ALA A 127 9.79 11.18 9.22
CA ALA A 127 10.42 11.02 10.53
C ALA A 127 11.94 10.80 10.40
N ALA A 128 12.41 10.14 9.35
CA ALA A 128 13.84 9.98 9.09
C ALA A 128 14.50 11.30 8.67
N LEU A 129 13.86 12.09 7.80
CA LEU A 129 14.29 13.41 7.38
C LEU A 129 14.42 14.36 8.58
N LEU A 130 13.39 14.43 9.43
CA LEU A 130 13.40 15.26 10.62
C LEU A 130 14.49 14.83 11.60
N ARG A 131 14.69 13.51 11.81
CA ARG A 131 15.80 13.03 12.64
C ARG A 131 17.17 13.40 12.05
N HIS A 132 17.35 13.25 10.74
CA HIS A 132 18.61 13.54 10.05
C HIS A 132 18.98 15.02 10.12
N THR A 133 17.99 15.91 9.96
CA THR A 133 18.17 17.36 9.94
C THR A 133 18.15 18.01 11.33
N GLY A 134 17.94 17.24 12.40
CA GLY A 134 17.77 17.79 13.76
C GLY A 134 16.45 18.55 13.95
N GLY A 135 15.42 18.18 13.18
CA GLY A 135 14.05 18.67 13.29
C GLY A 135 13.75 19.91 12.46
N ARG A 136 14.65 20.36 11.58
CA ARG A 136 14.47 21.56 10.76
C ARG A 136 14.90 21.30 9.32
N LEU A 137 13.94 21.37 8.41
CA LEU A 137 14.22 21.36 6.97
C LEU A 137 14.70 22.76 6.55
N ALA A 138 15.74 22.79 5.72
CA ALA A 138 16.32 24.03 5.21
C ALA A 138 15.70 24.48 3.86
N ASP A 139 14.91 23.59 3.25
CA ASP A 139 14.26 23.76 1.96
C ASP A 139 12.89 23.07 2.00
N ASP A 140 12.06 23.32 0.98
CA ASP A 140 10.74 22.74 0.87
C ASP A 140 10.81 21.25 0.48
N VAL A 141 10.12 20.42 1.27
CA VAL A 141 10.00 18.98 1.02
C VAL A 141 8.55 18.63 0.73
N ALA A 142 8.32 17.99 -0.40
CA ALA A 142 7.06 17.31 -0.70
C ALA A 142 7.32 15.83 -0.99
N LEU A 143 6.50 14.96 -0.41
CA LEU A 143 6.52 13.51 -0.61
C LEU A 143 5.13 13.05 -1.04
N LEU A 144 5.06 12.22 -2.07
CA LEU A 144 3.83 11.59 -2.54
C LEU A 144 4.06 10.11 -2.77
N ALA A 145 3.39 9.27 -1.99
CA ALA A 145 3.40 7.82 -2.17
C ALA A 145 2.11 7.34 -2.82
N ILE A 146 2.25 6.47 -3.82
CA ILE A 146 1.15 5.84 -4.55
C ILE A 146 1.35 4.34 -4.53
N ARG A 147 0.33 3.58 -4.12
CA ARG A 147 0.33 2.11 -4.23
C ARG A 147 -0.70 1.67 -5.24
N ARG A 148 -0.30 0.79 -6.15
CA ARG A 148 -1.28 0.13 -7.02
C ARG A 148 -1.93 -1.02 -6.28
N GLY A 149 -3.24 -0.95 -6.05
CA GLY A 149 -4.01 -2.07 -5.50
C GLY A 149 -4.04 -3.28 -6.45
N ALA A 150 -4.30 -4.47 -5.89
CA ALA A 150 -4.66 -5.63 -6.69
C ALA A 150 -5.93 -5.36 -7.49
N ALA A 151 -6.03 -5.92 -8.70
CA ALA A 151 -7.28 -5.87 -9.45
C ALA A 151 -8.35 -6.54 -8.59
N ARG A 152 -9.36 -5.77 -8.18
CA ARG A 152 -10.50 -6.31 -7.47
C ARG A 152 -11.30 -7.11 -8.49
N VAL A 153 -11.20 -8.44 -8.47
CA VAL A 153 -12.17 -9.27 -9.20
C VAL A 153 -13.53 -8.88 -8.63
N PRO A 154 -14.48 -8.37 -9.44
CA PRO A 154 -15.81 -8.12 -8.95
C PRO A 154 -16.36 -9.48 -8.50
N SER A 155 -16.46 -9.70 -7.19
CA SER A 155 -17.23 -10.83 -6.66
C SER A 155 -18.64 -10.64 -7.23
N GLY A 156 -19.03 -11.56 -8.11
CA GLY A 156 -20.24 -11.45 -8.90
C GLY A 156 -21.39 -11.02 -8.02
N ARG A 157 -21.99 -9.87 -8.35
CA ARG A 157 -23.32 -9.55 -7.87
C ARG A 157 -24.21 -10.55 -8.60
N THR A 158 -24.53 -11.67 -7.96
CA THR A 158 -25.53 -12.61 -8.45
C THR A 158 -26.81 -11.79 -8.63
N ALA A 159 -27.13 -11.45 -9.87
CA ALA A 159 -28.42 -10.90 -10.20
C ALA A 159 -29.47 -11.92 -9.71
N PRO A 160 -30.52 -11.51 -8.99
CA PRO A 160 -31.60 -12.42 -8.68
C PRO A 160 -32.18 -12.94 -9.99
N GLU A 161 -32.28 -14.26 -10.12
CA GLU A 161 -32.93 -14.91 -11.24
C GLU A 161 -34.31 -14.31 -11.46
N SER A 162 -34.52 -13.74 -12.66
CA SER A 162 -35.84 -13.37 -13.13
C SER A 162 -36.57 -14.65 -13.53
N THR A 163 -37.25 -15.30 -12.60
CA THR A 163 -38.28 -16.28 -12.91
C THR A 163 -39.50 -15.57 -13.50
N GLY A 164 -39.41 -15.19 -14.77
CA GLY A 164 -40.54 -14.70 -15.55
C GLY A 164 -41.41 -15.88 -15.97
N GLY A 165 -42.45 -16.17 -15.19
CA GLY A 165 -43.45 -17.18 -15.51
C GLY A 165 -44.17 -16.86 -16.82
N THR A 166 -44.23 -17.84 -17.71
CA THR A 166 -45.12 -17.83 -18.87
C THR A 166 -46.57 -17.86 -18.40
N VAL A 167 -47.32 -16.79 -18.65
CA VAL A 167 -48.79 -16.79 -18.55
C VAL A 167 -49.36 -17.10 -19.93
N ALA A 168 -50.05 -18.23 -20.05
CA ALA A 168 -50.82 -18.59 -21.23
C ALA A 168 -52.09 -17.72 -21.32
N PRO A 169 -52.51 -17.26 -22.52
CA PRO A 169 -53.77 -16.54 -22.68
C PRO A 169 -54.97 -17.50 -22.60
N PRO A 170 -56.13 -17.05 -22.06
CA PRO A 170 -57.33 -17.89 -21.97
C PRO A 170 -58.02 -18.04 -23.34
N ALA A 171 -58.61 -19.22 -23.54
CA ALA A 171 -59.42 -19.55 -24.71
C ALA A 171 -60.70 -18.69 -24.77
N ALA A 172 -60.97 -18.09 -25.93
CA ALA A 172 -62.25 -17.47 -26.22
C ALA A 172 -63.24 -18.53 -26.71
N ALA A 173 -64.35 -18.65 -25.99
CA ALA A 173 -65.54 -19.37 -26.41
C ALA A 173 -66.52 -18.40 -27.10
N GLY A 174 -67.19 -18.88 -28.16
CA GLY A 174 -68.36 -18.24 -28.77
C GLY A 174 -68.11 -17.58 -30.10
#